data_AF-A0A2R5L072-F1
#
_entry.id   AF-A0A2R5L072-F1
#
_cell.length_a   1.000
_cell.length_b   1.000
_cell.length_c   1.000
_cell.angle_alpha   90.00
_cell.angle_beta   90.00
_cell.angle_gamma   90.00
#
_symmetry.space_group_name_H-M   'P 1'
#
loop_
_entity.id
_entity.type
_entity.pdbx_description
1 polymer ?
#
loop_
_entity_poly.entity_id
_entity_poly.type
_entity_poly.pdbx_seq_one_letter_code
_entity_poly.pdbx_strand_id
1 'polypeptide(L)'
;GNVTVISMELGVKNALFDKLLIQDAVLVVAAGVAVLLLVYVYTASLLLTFITIATVASSLIIAYCLYTFVFRITFFPYMNVLTAIIAVGLGADDTFVFCRVWRIVKKEAESEGGGGATTDDGKVLVSFMQEVMNHAASSVVVTSLTTAAAFLASTTSAITAIKCFSLFAGGVVLANLLLMLTWVPASLVISERWKMPISVIISDRWNKCCWSRLPKCPTSTDSRYNDNNNGGTAHHHNPAFTRGNSNSISNHHRHTSIPSTPPTLHSNNNSPSIIPLDNTHAALSTTHHHSPPNSPPRSPNSTCSPRSPNSLQSSHSTSQSPPRSPRIPVQVTDTNSVKNKLGNVLYRFSHFYTRTSNAFFEQFLPWLVLKPRVLWVVILAGIAVYAGVLVLYYPSLRLPDSADFQLFNRDHYFERYDLDHKYNFWFERNLRSDVVNRLPIRIVWGFKPVDNGDHLNPASESSIVFDPDFDLSAPESQSWLLQFCKDLRKQDFYMSTLGPLLPNCFIETFKSWMEERRCADVSQNRYPCCEIVKFPYTRWVFDRCITEAVEILYQTPRLYFVPGVAG
;
A
#
# COMPACT_ATOMS: atom_id res chain seq x y z
N GLY A 1 -43.62 -14.93 7.10
CA GLY A 1 -42.71 -14.17 7.98
C GLY A 1 -41.44 -13.85 7.21
N ASN A 2 -40.66 -12.86 7.65
CA ASN A 2 -39.38 -12.54 7.01
C ASN A 2 -38.35 -13.62 7.35
N VAL A 3 -37.96 -14.39 6.34
CA VAL A 3 -36.79 -15.28 6.37
C VAL A 3 -35.75 -14.65 5.44
N THR A 4 -34.53 -14.47 5.92
CA THR A 4 -33.40 -13.96 5.15
C THR A 4 -32.24 -14.96 5.22
N VAL A 5 -31.47 -15.06 4.13
CA VAL A 5 -30.19 -15.77 4.16
C VAL A 5 -29.20 -14.90 4.93
N ILE A 6 -28.58 -15.46 5.97
CA ILE A 6 -27.56 -14.76 6.80
C ILE A 6 -26.15 -15.29 6.54
N SER A 7 -26.02 -16.48 5.97
CA SER A 7 -24.77 -17.14 5.58
C SER A 7 -25.06 -18.25 4.58
N MET A 8 -24.06 -18.66 3.82
CA MET A 8 -24.11 -19.84 2.95
C MET A 8 -22.71 -20.47 2.88
N GLU A 9 -22.64 -21.76 2.58
CA GLU A 9 -21.39 -22.45 2.24
C GLU A 9 -21.63 -23.34 1.02
N LEU A 10 -20.70 -23.34 0.06
CA LEU A 10 -20.89 -23.80 -1.32
C LEU A 10 -19.62 -24.38 -1.98
N GLY A 11 -18.46 -24.38 -1.31
CA GLY A 11 -17.18 -24.83 -1.85
C GLY A 11 -16.53 -23.91 -2.89
N VAL A 12 -17.16 -22.78 -3.24
CA VAL A 12 -16.71 -21.86 -4.31
C VAL A 12 -15.92 -20.64 -3.82
N LYS A 13 -15.52 -20.60 -2.54
CA LYS A 13 -14.84 -19.46 -1.89
C LYS A 13 -13.67 -18.91 -2.73
N ASN A 14 -12.77 -19.79 -3.15
CA ASN A 14 -11.57 -19.44 -3.94
C ASN A 14 -11.93 -18.99 -5.37
N ALA A 15 -12.82 -19.71 -6.07
CA ALA A 15 -13.23 -19.37 -7.43
C ALA A 15 -14.04 -18.07 -7.52
N LEU A 16 -14.65 -17.62 -6.41
CA LEU A 16 -15.22 -16.28 -6.28
C LEU A 16 -14.12 -15.24 -6.00
N PHE A 17 -13.15 -15.55 -5.13
CA PHE A 17 -12.03 -14.67 -4.81
C PHE A 17 -11.23 -14.29 -6.05
N ASP A 18 -10.84 -15.24 -6.89
CA ASP A 18 -10.08 -14.98 -8.13
C ASP A 18 -10.82 -14.03 -9.09
N LYS A 19 -12.15 -14.18 -9.19
CA LYS A 19 -12.99 -13.32 -10.04
C LYS A 19 -13.15 -11.91 -9.45
N LEU A 20 -13.39 -11.81 -8.15
CA LEU A 20 -13.50 -10.52 -7.47
C LEU A 20 -12.15 -9.78 -7.47
N LEU A 21 -11.02 -10.46 -7.35
CA LEU A 21 -9.70 -9.85 -7.40
C LEU A 21 -9.40 -9.18 -8.76
N ILE A 22 -9.83 -9.80 -9.87
CA ILE A 22 -9.74 -9.21 -11.21
C ILE A 22 -10.70 -8.01 -11.36
N GLN A 23 -11.87 -8.05 -10.73
CA GLN A 23 -12.83 -6.96 -10.73
C GLN A 23 -12.34 -5.76 -9.89
N ASP A 24 -11.82 -6.01 -8.69
CA ASP A 24 -11.34 -4.99 -7.76
C ASP A 24 -10.00 -4.39 -8.20
N ALA A 25 -9.23 -5.07 -9.05
CA ALA A 25 -8.10 -4.47 -9.76
C ALA A 25 -8.52 -3.24 -10.61
N VAL A 26 -9.78 -3.15 -11.05
CA VAL A 26 -10.32 -1.95 -11.72
C VAL A 26 -10.49 -0.79 -10.71
N LEU A 27 -10.88 -1.08 -9.46
CA LEU A 27 -10.93 -0.08 -8.39
C LEU A 27 -9.54 0.40 -8.00
N VAL A 28 -8.54 -0.49 -8.00
CA VAL A 28 -7.12 -0.15 -7.82
C VAL A 28 -6.63 0.80 -8.92
N VAL A 29 -6.95 0.52 -10.19
CA VAL A 29 -6.63 1.43 -11.31
C VAL A 29 -7.36 2.77 -11.17
N ALA A 30 -8.64 2.76 -10.76
CA ALA A 30 -9.41 3.98 -10.52
C ALA A 30 -8.82 4.85 -9.39
N ALA A 31 -8.35 4.24 -8.30
CA ALA A 31 -7.65 4.92 -7.22
C ALA A 31 -6.31 5.53 -7.71
N GLY A 32 -5.54 4.79 -8.52
CA GLY A 32 -4.34 5.32 -9.18
C GLY A 32 -4.65 6.54 -10.06
N VAL A 33 -5.68 6.46 -10.91
CA VAL A 33 -6.14 7.59 -11.74
C VAL A 33 -6.59 8.78 -10.89
N ALA A 34 -7.25 8.56 -9.74
CA ALA A 34 -7.64 9.62 -8.82
C ALA A 34 -6.42 10.33 -8.19
N VAL A 35 -5.40 9.58 -7.77
CA VAL A 35 -4.12 10.17 -7.28
C VAL A 35 -3.45 10.97 -8.39
N LEU A 36 -3.37 10.44 -9.62
CA LEU A 36 -2.79 11.15 -10.76
C LEU A 36 -3.55 12.43 -11.14
N LEU A 37 -4.88 12.46 -10.95
CA LEU A 37 -5.70 13.66 -11.10
C LEU A 37 -5.38 14.70 -10.03
N LEU A 38 -5.16 14.29 -8.77
CA LEU A 38 -4.72 15.19 -7.70
C LEU A 38 -3.30 15.75 -7.97
N VAL A 39 -2.37 14.90 -8.44
CA VAL A 39 -1.04 15.34 -8.92
C VAL A 39 -1.19 16.39 -10.02
N TYR A 40 -2.13 16.21 -10.97
CA TYR A 40 -2.39 17.18 -12.03
C TYR A 40 -2.96 18.51 -11.52
N VAL A 41 -3.94 18.48 -10.61
CA VAL A 41 -4.54 19.69 -10.03
C VAL A 41 -3.52 20.50 -9.20
N TYR A 42 -2.64 19.82 -8.46
CA TYR A 42 -1.57 20.47 -7.68
C TYR A 42 -0.45 21.04 -8.56
N THR A 43 -0.08 20.31 -9.61
CA THR A 43 1.10 20.64 -10.45
C THR A 43 0.77 21.62 -11.58
N ALA A 44 -0.49 21.68 -12.02
CA ALA A 44 -1.00 22.54 -13.09
C ALA A 44 -0.21 22.45 -14.43
N SER A 45 0.50 21.34 -14.67
CA SER A 45 1.33 21.12 -15.86
C SER A 45 1.20 19.68 -16.36
N LEU A 46 0.57 19.51 -17.53
CA LEU A 46 0.35 18.22 -18.19
C LEU A 46 1.64 17.43 -18.43
N LEU A 47 2.71 18.13 -18.80
CA LEU A 47 4.01 17.52 -19.10
C LEU A 47 4.64 16.92 -17.84
N LEU A 48 4.54 17.62 -16.70
CA LEU A 48 5.10 17.14 -15.43
C LEU A 48 4.31 15.96 -14.86
N THR A 49 2.99 15.91 -15.06
CA THR A 49 2.19 14.72 -14.73
C THR A 49 2.43 13.55 -15.68
N PHE A 50 2.72 13.79 -16.95
CA PHE A 50 3.13 12.73 -17.86
C PHE A 50 4.47 12.11 -17.41
N ILE A 51 5.42 12.94 -16.94
CA ILE A 51 6.69 12.49 -16.36
C ILE A 51 6.47 11.62 -15.12
N THR A 52 5.61 11.99 -14.16
CA THR A 52 5.33 11.14 -12.99
C THR A 52 4.74 9.79 -13.38
N ILE A 53 3.81 9.77 -14.34
CA ILE A 53 3.17 8.53 -14.83
C ILE A 53 4.21 7.63 -15.52
N ALA A 54 5.01 8.19 -16.43
CA ALA A 54 6.07 7.47 -17.13
C ALA A 54 7.13 6.91 -16.17
N THR A 55 7.49 7.66 -15.13
CA THR A 55 8.46 7.23 -14.09
C THR A 55 7.95 6.02 -13.32
N VAL A 56 6.73 6.10 -12.75
CA VAL A 56 6.15 5.00 -11.96
C VAL A 56 5.81 3.77 -12.81
N ALA A 57 5.33 3.96 -14.03
CA ALA A 57 5.10 2.85 -14.96
C ALA A 57 6.42 2.15 -15.33
N SER A 58 7.49 2.91 -15.57
CA SER A 58 8.80 2.35 -15.92
C SER A 58 9.47 1.65 -14.74
N SER A 59 9.34 2.14 -13.50
CA SER A 59 9.89 1.45 -12.33
C SER A 59 9.21 0.10 -12.08
N LEU A 60 7.88 0.02 -12.25
CA LEU A 60 7.13 -1.24 -12.20
C LEU A 60 7.56 -2.22 -13.29
N ILE A 61 7.73 -1.76 -14.54
CA ILE A 61 8.18 -2.59 -15.67
C ILE A 61 9.61 -3.11 -15.44
N ILE A 62 10.54 -2.23 -15.03
CA ILE A 62 11.94 -2.59 -14.76
C ILE A 62 12.01 -3.63 -13.63
N ALA A 63 11.31 -3.40 -12.52
CA ALA A 63 11.30 -4.33 -11.40
C ALA A 63 10.67 -5.69 -11.75
N TYR A 64 9.62 -5.71 -12.58
CA TYR A 64 9.04 -6.96 -13.09
C TYR A 64 10.03 -7.71 -13.99
N CYS A 65 10.72 -7.02 -14.90
CA CYS A 65 11.78 -7.62 -15.71
C CYS A 65 12.94 -8.17 -14.86
N LEU A 66 13.36 -7.48 -13.79
CA LEU A 66 14.35 -7.99 -12.85
C LEU A 66 13.83 -9.25 -12.10
N TYR A 67 12.59 -9.22 -11.62
CA TYR A 67 11.95 -10.34 -10.93
C TYR A 67 11.90 -11.62 -11.81
N THR A 68 11.42 -11.48 -13.05
CA THR A 68 11.21 -12.62 -13.96
C THR A 68 12.49 -13.09 -14.67
N PHE A 69 13.37 -12.19 -15.12
CA PHE A 69 14.54 -12.58 -15.94
C PHE A 69 15.85 -12.69 -15.15
N VAL A 70 16.06 -11.84 -14.13
CA VAL A 70 17.30 -11.85 -13.32
C VAL A 70 17.17 -12.76 -12.12
N PHE A 71 16.14 -12.57 -11.30
CA PHE A 71 15.88 -13.42 -10.13
C PHE A 71 15.18 -14.76 -10.48
N ARG A 72 14.59 -14.87 -11.69
CA ARG A 72 13.95 -16.09 -12.23
C ARG A 72 12.82 -16.68 -11.38
N ILE A 73 12.17 -15.84 -10.57
CA ILE A 73 11.10 -16.30 -9.68
C ILE A 73 9.82 -16.53 -10.49
N THR A 74 9.35 -17.78 -10.50
CA THR A 74 8.14 -18.22 -11.22
C THR A 74 6.85 -17.87 -10.47
N PHE A 75 6.88 -17.87 -9.14
CA PHE A 75 5.73 -17.57 -8.31
C PHE A 75 5.48 -16.06 -8.20
N PHE A 76 4.26 -15.62 -8.48
CA PHE A 76 3.84 -14.22 -8.37
C PHE A 76 2.59 -14.12 -7.49
N PRO A 77 2.72 -13.89 -6.17
CA PRO A 77 1.58 -13.81 -5.26
C PRO A 77 0.75 -12.55 -5.55
N TYR A 78 -0.57 -12.65 -5.35
CA TYR A 78 -1.51 -11.55 -5.59
C TYR A 78 -1.18 -10.27 -4.80
N MET A 79 -0.48 -10.39 -3.66
CA MET A 79 0.02 -9.26 -2.87
C MET A 79 0.93 -8.32 -3.68
N ASN A 80 1.60 -8.80 -4.73
CA ASN A 80 2.42 -7.97 -5.62
C ASN A 80 1.62 -6.87 -6.33
N VAL A 81 0.29 -6.99 -6.44
CA VAL A 81 -0.59 -5.93 -6.99
C VAL A 81 -0.63 -4.71 -6.04
N LEU A 82 -0.50 -4.91 -4.73
CA LEU A 82 -0.45 -3.81 -3.74
C LEU A 82 0.79 -2.92 -3.95
N THR A 83 1.89 -3.48 -4.45
CA THR A 83 3.11 -2.73 -4.79
C THR A 83 2.84 -1.63 -5.82
N ALA A 84 1.92 -1.84 -6.77
CA ALA A 84 1.57 -0.80 -7.75
C ALA A 84 0.90 0.42 -7.11
N ILE A 85 0.07 0.22 -6.08
CA ILE A 85 -0.56 1.30 -5.30
C ILE A 85 0.51 2.07 -4.53
N ILE A 86 1.39 1.35 -3.84
CA ILE A 86 2.49 1.92 -3.05
C ILE A 86 3.44 2.74 -3.93
N ALA A 87 3.79 2.24 -5.12
CA ALA A 87 4.66 2.92 -6.08
C ALA A 87 4.09 4.25 -6.60
N VAL A 88 2.78 4.33 -6.85
CA VAL A 88 2.10 5.58 -7.24
C VAL A 88 2.17 6.62 -6.12
N GLY A 89 2.02 6.21 -4.86
CA GLY A 89 2.16 7.10 -3.71
C GLY A 89 3.58 7.66 -3.56
N LEU A 90 4.58 6.77 -3.54
CA LEU A 90 6.00 7.14 -3.34
C LEU A 90 6.55 8.02 -4.49
N GLY A 91 6.35 7.60 -5.75
CA GLY A 91 6.87 8.34 -6.90
C GLY A 91 6.23 9.72 -7.12
N ALA A 92 5.01 9.92 -6.63
CA ALA A 92 4.38 11.24 -6.61
C ALA A 92 5.04 12.16 -5.58
N ASP A 93 5.32 11.69 -4.37
CA ASP A 93 5.93 12.48 -3.29
C ASP A 93 7.36 12.90 -3.64
N ASP A 94 8.22 11.95 -4.06
CA ASP A 94 9.59 12.24 -4.50
C ASP A 94 9.62 13.30 -5.63
N THR A 95 8.64 13.25 -6.56
CA THR A 95 8.53 14.26 -7.62
C THR A 95 8.05 15.61 -7.10
N PHE A 96 7.13 15.66 -6.13
CA PHE A 96 6.73 16.92 -5.49
C PHE A 96 7.89 17.59 -4.76
N VAL A 97 8.75 16.82 -4.08
CA VAL A 97 9.98 17.33 -3.43
C VAL A 97 10.89 18.00 -4.46
N PHE A 98 11.28 17.29 -5.52
CA PHE A 98 12.09 17.85 -6.62
C PHE A 98 11.46 19.10 -7.22
N CYS A 99 10.15 19.07 -7.49
CA CYS A 99 9.44 20.18 -8.13
C CYS A 99 9.18 21.35 -7.18
N ARG A 100 9.30 21.18 -5.86
CA ARG A 100 9.28 22.28 -4.88
C ARG A 100 10.65 22.96 -4.81
N VAL A 101 11.73 22.19 -4.68
CA VAL A 101 13.11 22.73 -4.65
C VAL A 101 13.42 23.49 -5.94
N TRP A 102 13.10 22.91 -7.11
CA TRP A 102 13.24 23.58 -8.42
C TRP A 102 12.52 24.94 -8.49
N ARG A 103 11.35 25.06 -7.86
CA ARG A 103 10.55 26.31 -7.80
C ARG A 103 11.04 27.33 -6.76
N ILE A 104 11.90 26.93 -5.82
CA ILE A 104 12.52 27.82 -4.83
C ILE A 104 13.78 28.43 -5.45
N VAL A 105 14.76 27.59 -5.82
CA VAL A 105 16.03 28.03 -6.41
C VAL A 105 15.81 28.89 -7.67
N LYS A 106 14.77 28.58 -8.47
CA LYS A 106 14.41 29.40 -9.65
C LYS A 106 14.02 30.83 -9.29
N LYS A 107 13.26 31.04 -8.21
CA LYS A 107 12.87 32.39 -7.78
C LYS A 107 14.04 33.18 -7.23
N GLU A 108 14.92 32.51 -6.50
CA GLU A 108 16.13 33.11 -5.94
C GLU A 108 17.03 33.60 -7.08
N ALA A 109 17.32 32.74 -8.06
CA ALA A 109 18.05 33.09 -9.28
C ALA A 109 17.37 34.20 -10.13
N GLU A 110 16.03 34.19 -10.24
CA GLU A 110 15.27 35.26 -10.91
C GLU A 110 15.30 36.60 -10.14
N SER A 111 15.46 36.57 -8.81
CA SER A 111 15.53 37.77 -7.97
C SER A 111 16.93 38.38 -7.86
N GLU A 112 17.99 37.57 -7.94
CA GLU A 112 19.38 38.04 -8.02
C GLU A 112 19.79 38.42 -9.46
N GLY A 113 19.24 37.73 -10.46
CA GLY A 113 19.54 37.89 -11.90
C GLY A 113 19.02 39.18 -12.56
N GLY A 114 18.84 40.26 -11.80
CA GLY A 114 18.23 41.52 -12.24
C GLY A 114 18.99 42.34 -13.29
N GLY A 115 20.11 41.84 -13.84
CA GLY A 115 20.86 42.51 -14.90
C GLY A 115 21.90 41.64 -15.59
N GLY A 116 22.03 41.77 -16.93
CA GLY A 116 23.15 41.23 -17.70
C GLY A 116 22.93 39.88 -18.40
N ALA A 117 21.87 39.75 -19.21
CA ALA A 117 21.62 38.54 -20.01
C ALA A 117 22.58 38.40 -21.23
N THR A 118 23.86 38.05 -21.02
CA THR A 118 24.81 37.69 -22.09
C THR A 118 25.89 36.67 -21.68
N THR A 119 25.53 35.49 -21.14
CA THR A 119 26.50 34.37 -21.07
C THR A 119 25.82 32.98 -21.02
N ASP A 120 25.88 32.26 -22.15
CA ASP A 120 25.80 30.80 -22.26
C ASP A 120 24.76 30.09 -21.37
N ASP A 121 23.47 30.19 -21.76
CA ASP A 121 22.31 29.58 -21.08
C ASP A 121 22.52 28.10 -20.70
N GLY A 122 23.33 27.36 -21.47
CA GLY A 122 23.67 25.97 -21.19
C GLY A 122 24.45 25.79 -19.89
N LYS A 123 25.42 26.68 -19.60
CA LYS A 123 26.21 26.63 -18.37
C LYS A 123 25.40 27.05 -17.14
N VAL A 124 24.60 28.10 -17.26
CA VAL A 124 23.74 28.61 -16.17
C VAL A 124 22.75 27.52 -15.73
N LEU A 125 22.16 26.79 -16.67
CA LEU A 125 21.23 25.70 -16.37
C LEU A 125 21.92 24.48 -15.72
N VAL A 126 23.21 24.26 -15.97
CA VAL A 126 23.99 23.18 -15.33
C VAL A 126 24.33 23.54 -13.88
N SER A 127 24.80 24.75 -13.59
CA SER A 127 25.03 25.19 -12.21
C SER A 127 23.72 25.23 -11.40
N PHE A 128 22.62 25.65 -12.04
CA PHE A 128 21.28 25.61 -11.45
C PHE A 128 20.84 24.19 -11.09
N MET A 129 21.00 23.23 -12.02
CA MET A 129 20.66 21.83 -11.78
C MET A 129 21.51 21.21 -10.67
N GLN A 130 22.81 21.54 -10.60
CA GLN A 130 23.70 21.06 -9.55
C GLN A 130 23.19 21.44 -8.16
N GLU A 131 22.70 22.68 -7.99
CA GLU A 131 22.20 23.19 -6.71
C GLU A 131 20.87 22.52 -6.30
N VAL A 132 19.95 22.33 -7.25
CA VAL A 132 18.70 21.59 -7.00
C VAL A 132 18.99 20.12 -6.68
N MET A 133 19.93 19.48 -7.38
CA MET A 133 20.31 18.09 -7.10
C MET A 133 20.92 17.94 -5.70
N ASN A 134 21.82 18.84 -5.28
CA ASN A 134 22.43 18.82 -3.95
C ASN A 134 21.38 18.83 -2.83
N HIS A 135 20.35 19.68 -2.97
CA HIS A 135 19.28 19.85 -1.99
C HIS A 135 18.14 18.82 -2.08
N ALA A 136 17.73 18.39 -3.27
CA ALA A 136 16.60 17.48 -3.45
C ALA A 136 16.99 15.99 -3.45
N ALA A 137 18.11 15.64 -4.09
CA ALA A 137 18.50 14.23 -4.25
C ALA A 137 18.92 13.60 -2.92
N SER A 138 19.54 14.35 -2.02
CA SER A 138 19.90 13.89 -0.68
C SER A 138 18.67 13.46 0.14
N SER A 139 17.59 14.24 0.08
CA SER A 139 16.30 13.91 0.70
C SER A 139 15.67 12.65 0.07
N VAL A 140 15.54 12.62 -1.26
CA VAL A 140 14.88 11.55 -2.02
C VAL A 140 15.65 10.21 -1.97
N VAL A 141 16.99 10.26 -1.92
CA VAL A 141 17.82 9.05 -1.68
C VAL A 141 17.51 8.47 -0.31
N VAL A 142 17.42 9.30 0.74
CA VAL A 142 17.14 8.79 2.10
C VAL A 142 15.73 8.20 2.19
N THR A 143 14.68 8.89 1.71
CA THR A 143 13.30 8.38 1.77
C THR A 143 13.12 7.07 1.01
N SER A 144 13.59 7.00 -0.23
CA SER A 144 13.51 5.78 -1.04
C SER A 144 14.40 4.66 -0.47
N LEU A 145 15.62 4.94 0.00
CA LEU A 145 16.50 3.90 0.53
C LEU A 145 15.99 3.31 1.84
N THR A 146 15.44 4.12 2.77
CA THR A 146 14.82 3.58 4.00
C THR A 146 13.59 2.73 3.69
N THR A 147 12.80 3.13 2.69
CA THR A 147 11.60 2.40 2.25
C THR A 147 11.98 1.08 1.58
N ALA A 148 12.97 1.09 0.68
CA ALA A 148 13.51 -0.12 0.06
C ALA A 148 14.15 -1.06 1.09
N ALA A 149 14.87 -0.53 2.09
CA ALA A 149 15.47 -1.33 3.15
C ALA A 149 14.42 -2.02 4.03
N ALA A 150 13.29 -1.36 4.35
CA ALA A 150 12.20 -1.98 5.10
C ALA A 150 11.54 -3.15 4.36
N PHE A 151 11.30 -2.99 3.05
CA PHE A 151 10.83 -4.10 2.20
C PHE A 151 11.90 -5.20 2.10
N LEU A 152 13.14 -4.88 1.76
CA LEU A 152 14.19 -5.90 1.57
C LEU A 152 14.53 -6.65 2.87
N ALA A 153 14.50 -6.01 4.05
CA ALA A 153 14.64 -6.69 5.33
C ALA A 153 13.54 -7.75 5.57
N SER A 154 12.32 -7.51 5.07
CA SER A 154 11.18 -8.42 5.18
C SER A 154 11.34 -9.71 4.34
N THR A 155 12.34 -9.77 3.44
CA THR A 155 12.71 -11.02 2.73
C THR A 155 13.33 -12.08 3.64
N THR A 156 13.72 -11.74 4.87
CA THR A 156 14.19 -12.69 5.90
C THR A 156 13.07 -13.52 6.53
N SER A 157 11.80 -13.18 6.28
CA SER A 157 10.64 -13.98 6.69
C SER A 157 10.70 -15.40 6.12
N ALA A 158 10.26 -16.41 6.87
CA ALA A 158 10.14 -17.78 6.38
C ALA A 158 9.09 -17.92 5.25
N ILE A 159 8.07 -17.05 5.24
CA ILE A 159 6.87 -17.21 4.40
C ILE A 159 7.15 -16.76 2.96
N THR A 160 7.10 -17.69 2.00
CA THR A 160 7.38 -17.48 0.58
C THR A 160 6.62 -16.29 -0.05
N ALA A 161 5.32 -16.16 0.20
CA ALA A 161 4.53 -15.04 -0.32
C ALA A 161 5.05 -13.67 0.18
N ILE A 162 5.51 -13.60 1.44
CA ILE A 162 6.11 -12.38 2.01
C ILE A 162 7.48 -12.12 1.37
N LYS A 163 8.32 -13.14 1.16
CA LYS A 163 9.62 -12.99 0.46
C LYS A 163 9.44 -12.40 -0.94
N CYS A 164 8.54 -12.99 -1.73
CA CYS A 164 8.23 -12.58 -3.09
C CYS A 164 7.70 -11.14 -3.17
N PHE A 165 6.73 -10.80 -2.32
CA PHE A 165 6.20 -9.43 -2.20
C PHE A 165 7.29 -8.43 -1.80
N SER A 166 8.07 -8.76 -0.78
CA SER A 166 9.14 -7.92 -0.24
C SER A 166 10.25 -7.64 -1.26
N LEU A 167 10.66 -8.65 -2.01
CA LEU A 167 11.67 -8.51 -3.07
C LEU A 167 11.14 -7.67 -4.24
N PHE A 168 9.90 -7.91 -4.67
CA PHE A 168 9.27 -7.13 -5.75
C PHE A 168 9.08 -5.66 -5.33
N ALA A 169 8.56 -5.40 -4.13
CA ALA A 169 8.38 -4.05 -3.61
C ALA A 169 9.71 -3.29 -3.43
N GLY A 170 10.72 -3.94 -2.84
CA GLY A 170 12.06 -3.36 -2.74
C GLY A 170 12.67 -3.04 -4.11
N GLY A 171 12.50 -3.95 -5.08
CA GLY A 171 12.92 -3.74 -6.47
C GLY A 171 12.23 -2.56 -7.16
N VAL A 172 10.92 -2.40 -6.98
CA VAL A 172 10.16 -1.25 -7.52
C VAL A 172 10.62 0.07 -6.90
N VAL A 173 10.85 0.13 -5.59
CA VAL A 173 11.32 1.36 -4.92
C VAL A 173 12.75 1.73 -5.38
N LEU A 174 13.65 0.76 -5.50
CA LEU A 174 15.01 1.02 -6.03
C LEU A 174 15.00 1.44 -7.50
N ALA A 175 14.17 0.81 -8.34
CA ALA A 175 13.99 1.23 -9.73
C ALA A 175 13.37 2.65 -9.83
N ASN A 176 12.43 2.99 -8.93
CA ASN A 176 11.86 4.32 -8.83
C ASN A 176 12.93 5.35 -8.46
N LEU A 177 13.76 5.09 -7.44
CA LEU A 177 14.85 5.98 -7.04
C LEU A 177 15.82 6.27 -8.20
N LEU A 178 16.24 5.24 -8.95
CA LEU A 178 17.16 5.42 -10.09
C LEU A 178 16.53 6.28 -11.20
N LEU A 179 15.24 6.13 -11.48
CA LEU A 179 14.52 6.98 -12.43
C LEU A 179 14.28 8.39 -11.87
N MET A 180 13.96 8.54 -10.59
CA MET A 180 13.78 9.84 -9.93
C MET A 180 15.06 10.68 -9.99
N LEU A 181 16.23 10.07 -9.85
CA LEU A 181 17.53 10.78 -9.90
C LEU A 181 18.00 11.12 -11.32
N THR A 182 17.45 10.49 -12.36
CA THR A 182 17.94 10.62 -13.75
C THR A 182 16.89 11.21 -14.69
N TRP A 183 15.71 10.61 -14.73
CA TRP A 183 14.63 10.93 -15.64
C TRP A 183 13.93 12.23 -15.27
N VAL A 184 13.63 12.47 -13.98
CA VAL A 184 12.93 13.68 -13.54
C VAL A 184 13.78 14.96 -13.72
N PRO A 185 15.06 15.02 -13.29
CA PRO A 185 15.96 16.14 -13.58
C PRO A 185 16.09 16.44 -15.09
N ALA A 186 16.34 15.43 -15.91
CA ALA A 186 16.42 15.60 -17.37
C ALA A 186 15.10 16.14 -17.96
N SER A 187 13.97 15.64 -17.48
CA SER A 187 12.66 16.05 -17.95
C SER A 187 12.24 17.45 -17.45
N LEU A 188 12.73 17.91 -16.29
CA LEU A 188 12.58 19.29 -15.83
C LEU A 188 13.36 20.26 -16.74
N VAL A 189 14.59 19.92 -17.12
CA VAL A 189 15.38 20.67 -18.12
C VAL A 189 14.69 20.76 -19.47
N ILE A 190 14.11 19.65 -19.95
CA ILE A 190 13.28 19.63 -21.16
C ILE A 190 12.05 20.51 -20.97
N SER A 191 11.41 20.52 -19.80
CA SER A 191 10.22 21.33 -19.51
C SER A 191 10.47 22.84 -19.61
N GLU A 192 11.64 23.34 -19.17
CA GLU A 192 11.99 24.75 -19.34
C GLU A 192 12.29 25.07 -20.81
N ARG A 193 13.01 24.20 -21.52
CA ARG A 193 13.27 24.37 -22.97
C ARG A 193 11.99 24.35 -23.80
N TRP A 194 10.98 23.55 -23.43
CA TRP A 194 9.68 23.47 -24.12
C TRP A 194 8.66 24.56 -23.74
N LYS A 195 8.92 25.38 -22.70
CA LYS A 195 8.06 26.54 -22.38
C LYS A 195 8.14 27.65 -23.45
N MET A 196 9.10 27.55 -24.37
CA MET A 196 9.16 28.29 -25.62
C MET A 196 9.00 27.30 -26.80
N PRO A 197 8.01 27.42 -27.72
CA PRO A 197 7.01 28.48 -27.87
C PRO A 197 5.55 27.96 -28.03
N ILE A 198 5.00 27.17 -27.10
CA ILE A 198 3.56 26.81 -27.12
C ILE A 198 2.67 27.89 -26.45
N SER A 199 3.24 28.70 -25.58
CA SER A 199 2.63 29.93 -25.02
C SER A 199 2.24 30.95 -26.11
N VAL A 200 2.97 30.98 -27.23
CA VAL A 200 2.78 31.95 -28.34
C VAL A 200 1.47 31.73 -29.11
N ILE A 201 0.94 30.50 -29.18
CA ILE A 201 -0.26 30.18 -29.98
C ILE A 201 -1.58 30.51 -29.26
N ILE A 202 -1.58 30.58 -27.92
CA ILE A 202 -2.81 30.82 -27.13
C ILE A 202 -2.74 32.10 -26.27
N SER A 203 -1.56 32.65 -25.95
CA SER A 203 -1.43 33.84 -25.09
C SER A 203 -1.14 35.16 -25.84
N ASP A 204 -0.37 35.13 -26.94
CA ASP A 204 0.21 36.36 -27.51
C ASP A 204 -0.61 37.06 -28.62
N ARG A 205 -1.95 36.89 -28.60
CA ARG A 205 -2.88 37.63 -29.48
C ARG A 205 -3.86 38.56 -28.75
N TRP A 206 -3.56 38.92 -27.49
CA TRP A 206 -4.37 39.86 -26.69
C TRP A 206 -3.59 41.00 -26.00
N ASN A 207 -2.26 41.11 -26.17
CA ASN A 207 -1.45 42.18 -25.55
C ASN A 207 -0.64 43.06 -26.52
N LYS A 208 -0.85 42.94 -27.85
CA LYS A 208 -0.16 43.75 -28.89
C LYS A 208 -1.12 44.52 -29.80
N CYS A 209 -2.17 45.15 -29.22
CA CYS A 209 -3.12 46.00 -29.97
C CYS A 209 -3.64 47.26 -29.23
N CYS A 210 -3.16 47.60 -28.03
CA CYS A 210 -3.71 48.73 -27.25
C CYS A 210 -2.71 49.84 -26.85
N TRP A 211 -1.42 49.71 -27.17
CA TRP A 211 -0.38 50.69 -26.78
C TRP A 211 0.46 51.18 -27.97
N SER A 212 -0.20 51.76 -28.98
CA SER A 212 0.42 52.80 -29.81
C SER A 212 -0.62 53.71 -30.47
N ARG A 213 -0.33 55.02 -30.53
CA ARG A 213 -1.12 56.10 -31.17
C ARG A 213 -2.43 56.56 -30.49
N LEU A 214 -2.30 57.52 -29.57
CA LEU A 214 -3.03 58.81 -29.61
C LEU A 214 -2.04 59.93 -29.17
N PRO A 215 -2.24 61.21 -29.53
CA PRO A 215 -1.20 62.24 -29.45
C PRO A 215 -1.07 62.93 -28.09
N LYS A 216 0.00 63.72 -27.94
CA LYS A 216 0.33 64.53 -26.74
C LYS A 216 -0.69 65.67 -26.52
N CYS A 217 -0.90 66.03 -25.25
CA CYS A 217 -1.21 67.41 -24.85
C CYS A 217 -0.14 67.91 -23.85
N PRO A 218 0.26 69.19 -23.91
CA PRO A 218 1.27 69.76 -23.00
C PRO A 218 0.64 70.47 -21.79
N THR A 219 1.39 70.58 -20.70
CA THR A 219 1.14 71.56 -19.63
C THR A 219 2.43 72.22 -19.17
N SER A 220 2.53 73.51 -19.46
CA SER A 220 3.34 74.49 -18.73
C SER A 220 2.61 74.87 -17.41
N THR A 221 3.19 75.52 -16.40
CA THR A 221 4.50 76.22 -16.29
C THR A 221 4.94 76.32 -14.82
N ASP A 222 6.26 76.42 -14.61
CA ASP A 222 6.99 77.20 -13.59
C ASP A 222 6.41 77.43 -12.17
N SER A 223 7.17 77.01 -11.16
CA SER A 223 7.35 77.77 -9.91
C SER A 223 8.70 77.42 -9.27
N ARG A 224 9.38 78.45 -8.78
CA ARG A 224 10.80 78.42 -8.37
C ARG A 224 10.91 78.81 -6.90
N TYR A 225 11.56 77.98 -6.08
CA TYR A 225 12.10 78.42 -4.80
C TYR A 225 13.39 77.66 -4.46
N ASN A 226 14.34 78.37 -3.86
CA ASN A 226 15.59 77.79 -3.34
C ASN A 226 15.37 77.33 -1.90
N ASP A 227 16.29 76.55 -1.36
CA ASP A 227 16.94 77.07 -0.16
C ASP A 227 18.43 76.73 -0.14
N ASN A 228 19.25 77.68 0.30
CA ASN A 228 20.68 77.54 0.42
C ASN A 228 21.03 77.58 1.91
N ASN A 229 21.87 76.66 2.39
CA ASN A 229 22.92 77.09 3.30
C ASN A 229 24.17 76.21 3.31
N ASN A 230 25.27 76.89 3.57
CA ASN A 230 26.66 76.42 3.57
C ASN A 230 26.89 75.26 4.57
N GLY A 231 27.91 74.40 4.43
CA GLY A 231 28.97 74.33 3.42
C GLY A 231 30.28 73.79 4.03
N GLY A 232 31.20 73.24 3.23
CA GLY A 232 32.51 72.78 3.74
C GLY A 232 33.12 71.57 3.03
N THR A 233 34.12 71.83 2.19
CA THR A 233 35.34 71.05 1.89
C THR A 233 35.64 69.71 2.61
N ALA A 234 36.32 68.72 2.03
CA ALA A 234 36.76 68.46 0.63
C ALA A 234 37.43 67.05 0.50
N HIS A 235 37.72 66.64 -0.75
CA HIS A 235 38.77 65.69 -1.18
C HIS A 235 38.72 64.16 -0.85
N HIS A 236 38.47 63.38 -1.92
CA HIS A 236 39.29 62.27 -2.45
C HIS A 236 39.43 60.86 -1.79
N HIS A 237 39.37 59.89 -2.72
CA HIS A 237 40.13 58.62 -2.84
C HIS A 237 39.84 57.39 -1.93
N ASN A 238 39.08 56.47 -2.53
CA ASN A 238 39.30 55.02 -2.65
C ASN A 238 40.80 54.59 -2.76
N PRO A 239 41.21 53.30 -2.57
CA PRO A 239 40.39 52.07 -2.52
C PRO A 239 40.84 51.00 -1.48
N ALA A 240 40.32 49.77 -1.63
CA ALA A 240 40.53 48.57 -0.81
C ALA A 240 41.87 47.81 -1.03
N PHE A 241 42.19 46.92 -0.07
CA PHE A 241 42.88 45.61 -0.20
C PHE A 241 42.87 44.94 1.22
N THR A 242 42.98 43.65 1.55
CA THR A 242 42.86 42.29 0.95
C THR A 242 43.17 41.26 2.05
N ARG A 243 42.39 40.17 2.09
CA ARG A 243 42.83 38.75 2.05
C ARG A 243 44.12 38.31 2.78
N GLY A 244 43.98 37.41 3.77
CA GLY A 244 45.07 36.57 4.31
C GLY A 244 44.70 35.90 5.64
N ASN A 245 45.05 34.65 5.97
CA ASN A 245 44.89 33.33 5.35
C ASN A 245 45.64 32.30 6.26
N SER A 246 45.12 31.08 6.43
CA SER A 246 45.79 29.85 6.92
C SER A 246 46.29 29.73 8.40
N ASN A 247 46.31 28.46 8.84
CA ASN A 247 46.98 27.83 10.01
C ASN A 247 46.30 27.91 11.41
N SER A 248 46.56 26.96 12.33
CA SER A 248 46.16 25.52 12.37
C SER A 248 46.71 24.79 13.63
N ILE A 249 46.13 23.62 13.99
CA ILE A 249 46.70 22.53 14.82
C ILE A 249 46.85 22.71 16.37
N SER A 250 45.90 22.11 17.12
CA SER A 250 46.11 21.31 18.37
C SER A 250 46.54 22.02 19.70
N ASN A 251 46.41 21.47 20.93
CA ASN A 251 45.70 20.28 21.46
C ASN A 251 45.53 20.30 23.02
N HIS A 252 44.88 19.26 23.57
CA HIS A 252 44.92 18.71 24.96
C HIS A 252 44.01 19.23 26.12
N HIS A 253 43.23 18.27 26.66
CA HIS A 253 42.97 17.96 28.10
C HIS A 253 42.22 18.96 29.03
N ARG A 254 41.46 18.54 30.08
CA ARG A 254 40.94 17.20 30.50
C ARG A 254 39.65 17.35 31.35
N HIS A 255 38.71 16.41 31.17
CA HIS A 255 37.71 15.83 32.08
C HIS A 255 37.19 16.51 33.40
N THR A 256 35.88 16.27 33.61
CA THR A 256 35.13 15.97 34.86
C THR A 256 34.79 17.06 35.89
N SER A 257 33.50 17.08 36.24
CA SER A 257 32.93 17.47 37.55
C SER A 257 31.77 16.52 37.92
N ILE A 258 31.37 16.50 39.19
CA ILE A 258 30.45 15.52 39.83
C ILE A 258 29.33 16.26 40.63
N PRO A 259 28.15 15.66 40.90
CA PRO A 259 26.92 16.42 41.21
C PRO A 259 26.45 16.36 42.69
N SER A 260 25.50 17.25 43.06
CA SER A 260 24.65 17.14 44.29
C SER A 260 23.45 18.10 44.33
N THR A 261 22.21 17.55 44.34
CA THR A 261 21.14 17.61 45.40
C THR A 261 21.11 18.74 46.48
N PRO A 262 20.05 18.89 47.35
CA PRO A 262 18.58 18.63 47.25
C PRO A 262 17.69 19.83 47.78
N PRO A 263 16.75 19.73 48.77
CA PRO A 263 15.30 19.41 48.66
C PRO A 263 14.31 20.49 49.23
N THR A 264 13.01 20.09 49.35
CA THR A 264 11.94 20.47 50.33
C THR A 264 10.68 21.17 49.75
N LEU A 265 9.51 21.26 50.44
CA LEU A 265 8.62 20.27 51.12
C LEU A 265 7.42 21.03 51.73
N HIS A 266 6.15 20.65 51.47
CA HIS A 266 4.99 20.85 52.38
C HIS A 266 3.65 20.26 51.83
N SER A 267 2.62 20.21 52.67
CA SER A 267 1.32 19.55 52.44
C SER A 267 0.14 20.25 53.15
N ASN A 268 -1.10 20.10 52.63
CA ASN A 268 -2.33 19.67 53.35
C ASN A 268 -3.68 20.15 52.72
N ASN A 269 -4.60 19.19 52.58
CA ASN A 269 -6.06 19.19 52.80
C ASN A 269 -6.93 20.46 52.60
N ASN A 270 -8.03 20.34 51.83
CA ASN A 270 -9.40 20.23 52.39
C ASN A 270 -10.51 20.01 51.32
N SER A 271 -11.66 19.50 51.76
CA SER A 271 -12.97 19.33 51.05
C SER A 271 -14.10 19.57 52.10
N PRO A 272 -15.45 19.60 51.83
CA PRO A 272 -16.25 18.67 50.99
C PRO A 272 -17.57 19.24 50.35
N SER A 273 -18.52 18.35 49.96
CA SER A 273 -19.99 18.54 49.72
C SER A 273 -20.47 19.37 48.49
N ILE A 274 -21.61 19.13 47.79
CA ILE A 274 -22.74 18.12 47.71
C ILE A 274 -23.40 18.33 46.29
N ILE A 275 -23.65 17.36 45.37
CA ILE A 275 -24.72 16.31 45.20
C ILE A 275 -26.17 16.89 45.05
N PRO A 276 -27.15 16.41 44.22
CA PRO A 276 -27.29 15.26 43.27
C PRO A 276 -27.44 15.69 41.76
N LEU A 277 -27.55 14.88 40.67
CA LEU A 277 -28.43 13.75 40.23
C LEU A 277 -29.92 14.14 39.97
N ASP A 278 -30.68 13.69 38.93
CA ASP A 278 -30.43 12.73 37.82
C ASP A 278 -31.46 12.80 36.63
N ASN A 279 -31.23 12.00 35.57
CA ASN A 279 -32.16 11.24 34.69
C ASN A 279 -33.19 11.84 33.66
N THR A 280 -32.87 11.61 32.36
CA THR A 280 -33.59 10.85 31.29
C THR A 280 -34.99 11.18 30.68
N HIS A 281 -35.16 10.64 29.45
CA HIS A 281 -36.39 10.36 28.67
C HIS A 281 -37.05 11.47 27.82
N ALA A 282 -38.00 11.07 26.95
CA ALA A 282 -38.28 11.72 25.67
C ALA A 282 -39.75 11.58 25.18
N ALA A 283 -40.06 12.34 24.11
CA ALA A 283 -41.19 12.23 23.15
C ALA A 283 -42.44 13.13 23.31
N LEU A 284 -42.73 13.84 22.20
CA LEU A 284 -44.02 14.21 21.59
C LEU A 284 -45.12 15.04 22.31
N SER A 285 -45.41 16.22 21.74
CA SER A 285 -46.75 16.78 21.37
C SER A 285 -47.82 17.03 22.48
N THR A 286 -48.76 17.96 22.37
CA THR A 286 -49.39 18.72 21.25
C THR A 286 -49.34 20.24 21.57
N THR A 287 -50.04 21.23 20.98
CA THR A 287 -51.27 21.41 20.14
C THR A 287 -51.00 22.48 19.02
N HIS A 288 -51.93 23.14 18.28
CA HIS A 288 -53.39 23.27 18.32
C HIS A 288 -54.04 23.61 16.94
N HIS A 289 -55.27 24.14 16.98
CA HIS A 289 -56.24 24.48 15.92
C HIS A 289 -56.00 25.84 15.20
N HIS A 290 -56.63 26.23 14.07
CA HIS A 290 -57.60 25.58 13.13
C HIS A 290 -57.49 26.18 11.68
N SER A 291 -58.42 25.87 10.74
CA SER A 291 -58.22 26.10 9.28
C SER A 291 -59.39 26.79 8.48
N PRO A 292 -59.88 26.37 7.28
CA PRO A 292 -60.00 27.20 6.05
C PRO A 292 -61.49 27.32 5.54
N PRO A 293 -61.91 27.52 4.23
CA PRO A 293 -61.21 27.70 2.93
C PRO A 293 -61.86 28.65 1.84
N ASN A 294 -61.29 28.65 0.61
CA ASN A 294 -61.93 28.81 -0.73
C ASN A 294 -62.30 30.21 -1.35
N SER A 295 -62.59 30.16 -2.67
CA SER A 295 -62.83 31.23 -3.68
C SER A 295 -64.15 30.98 -4.45
N PRO A 296 -64.57 31.66 -5.57
CA PRO A 296 -64.03 32.78 -6.39
C PRO A 296 -65.10 33.95 -6.47
N PRO A 297 -65.55 34.62 -7.58
CA PRO A 297 -65.08 34.81 -8.99
C PRO A 297 -65.25 36.24 -9.63
N ARG A 298 -64.96 36.33 -10.95
CA ARG A 298 -65.44 37.29 -12.00
C ARG A 298 -64.67 38.59 -12.30
N SER A 299 -65.10 39.27 -13.38
CA SER A 299 -64.32 40.01 -14.41
C SER A 299 -65.06 41.34 -14.82
N PRO A 300 -64.67 42.21 -15.82
CA PRO A 300 -64.01 41.91 -17.12
C PRO A 300 -63.08 42.97 -17.80
N ASN A 301 -62.61 42.62 -19.00
CA ASN A 301 -62.20 43.46 -20.16
C ASN A 301 -60.91 44.33 -20.15
N SER A 302 -59.89 43.86 -20.87
CA SER A 302 -59.53 44.44 -22.19
C SER A 302 -58.71 43.42 -23.03
N THR A 303 -58.72 43.52 -24.37
CA THR A 303 -58.18 42.50 -25.28
C THR A 303 -57.51 43.09 -26.52
N CYS A 304 -56.43 42.45 -27.00
CA CYS A 304 -55.84 42.67 -28.32
C CYS A 304 -55.42 41.35 -28.99
N SER A 305 -55.55 41.28 -30.31
CA SER A 305 -55.14 40.16 -31.17
C SER A 305 -55.04 40.63 -32.65
N PRO A 306 -54.42 39.84 -33.55
CA PRO A 306 -53.60 40.40 -34.63
C PRO A 306 -54.31 40.58 -35.99
N ARG A 307 -53.61 41.23 -36.95
CA ARG A 307 -54.04 41.28 -38.36
C ARG A 307 -52.89 41.44 -39.36
N SER A 308 -53.12 40.88 -40.55
CA SER A 308 -52.46 41.10 -41.86
C SER A 308 -53.48 40.68 -42.95
N PRO A 309 -53.23 40.78 -44.27
CA PRO A 309 -52.14 41.43 -45.02
C PRO A 309 -52.67 42.46 -46.08
N ASN A 310 -51.93 42.68 -47.18
CA ASN A 310 -52.28 43.41 -48.43
C ASN A 310 -52.23 44.97 -48.38
N SER A 311 -51.88 45.72 -49.45
CA SER A 311 -51.21 45.40 -50.73
C SER A 311 -50.82 46.69 -51.53
N LEU A 312 -50.01 46.53 -52.61
CA LEU A 312 -49.79 47.41 -53.78
C LEU A 312 -48.84 48.65 -53.69
N GLN A 313 -47.77 48.58 -54.52
CA GLN A 313 -47.15 49.64 -55.37
C GLN A 313 -46.40 50.83 -54.71
N SER A 314 -45.50 51.59 -55.36
CA SER A 314 -44.53 51.41 -56.49
C SER A 314 -43.58 52.65 -56.53
N SER A 315 -42.60 52.95 -57.42
CA SER A 315 -42.00 52.36 -58.65
C SER A 315 -40.59 53.01 -58.92
N HIS A 316 -39.82 52.49 -59.90
CA HIS A 316 -38.58 53.06 -60.53
C HIS A 316 -37.32 53.30 -59.65
N SER A 317 -36.06 53.17 -60.13
CA SER A 317 -35.53 52.68 -61.44
C SER A 317 -34.07 52.16 -61.39
N THR A 318 -33.80 51.08 -62.15
CA THR A 318 -32.53 50.70 -62.85
C THR A 318 -31.15 50.68 -62.14
N SER A 319 -30.50 49.50 -62.03
CA SER A 319 -29.51 49.02 -63.03
C SER A 319 -28.88 47.62 -62.78
N GLN A 320 -29.07 46.71 -63.75
CA GLN A 320 -28.21 45.61 -64.27
C GLN A 320 -27.27 44.70 -63.39
N SER A 321 -27.75 43.48 -63.09
CA SER A 321 -27.28 42.11 -63.57
C SER A 321 -25.78 41.69 -63.64
N PRO A 322 -25.40 40.36 -63.51
CA PRO A 322 -26.13 39.15 -63.05
C PRO A 322 -25.25 38.20 -62.11
N PRO A 323 -25.32 36.81 -62.04
CA PRO A 323 -25.48 36.14 -60.73
C PRO A 323 -24.61 34.87 -60.43
N ARG A 324 -24.69 34.29 -59.21
CA ARG A 324 -24.54 32.82 -58.98
C ARG A 324 -24.96 32.30 -57.58
N SER A 325 -25.80 31.25 -57.59
CA SER A 325 -26.09 30.18 -56.60
C SER A 325 -26.13 30.43 -55.07
N PRO A 326 -27.10 29.84 -54.34
CA PRO A 326 -27.21 29.94 -52.87
C PRO A 326 -26.17 29.09 -52.12
N ARG A 327 -25.85 29.48 -50.89
CA ARG A 327 -24.91 28.79 -49.99
C ARG A 327 -25.65 28.17 -48.80
N ILE A 328 -25.46 26.87 -48.59
CA ILE A 328 -26.02 26.14 -47.44
C ILE A 328 -25.34 26.61 -46.14
N PRO A 329 -26.08 26.93 -45.06
CA PRO A 329 -25.49 27.27 -43.78
C PRO A 329 -24.99 26.01 -43.05
N VAL A 330 -23.68 25.76 -43.09
CA VAL A 330 -23.05 24.74 -42.25
C VAL A 330 -23.01 25.24 -40.81
N GLN A 331 -23.69 24.54 -39.91
CA GLN A 331 -23.64 24.76 -38.46
C GLN A 331 -22.23 24.46 -37.94
N VAL A 332 -21.46 25.48 -37.58
CA VAL A 332 -20.19 25.33 -36.86
C VAL A 332 -20.51 25.14 -35.38
N THR A 333 -20.39 23.91 -34.88
CA THR A 333 -20.74 23.57 -33.49
C THR A 333 -19.73 24.15 -32.49
N ASP A 334 -20.26 24.72 -31.40
CA ASP A 334 -19.55 25.65 -30.49
C ASP A 334 -18.63 24.95 -29.46
N THR A 335 -17.72 24.11 -29.97
CA THR A 335 -16.79 23.29 -29.18
C THR A 335 -15.67 24.10 -28.50
N ASN A 336 -15.41 25.33 -28.95
CA ASN A 336 -14.37 26.20 -28.40
C ASN A 336 -14.85 27.01 -27.19
N SER A 337 -16.12 27.43 -27.17
CA SER A 337 -16.72 28.16 -26.03
C SER A 337 -16.66 27.34 -24.74
N VAL A 338 -17.05 26.06 -24.80
CA VAL A 338 -17.04 25.15 -23.64
C VAL A 338 -15.63 24.93 -23.09
N LYS A 339 -14.64 24.67 -23.96
CA LYS A 339 -13.23 24.47 -23.55
C LYS A 339 -12.66 25.70 -22.84
N ASN A 340 -12.86 26.88 -23.40
CA ASN A 340 -12.34 28.13 -22.82
C ASN A 340 -13.05 28.49 -21.49
N LYS A 341 -14.33 28.14 -21.35
CA LYS A 341 -15.10 28.35 -20.11
C LYS A 341 -14.65 27.40 -19.00
N LEU A 342 -14.45 26.11 -19.32
CA LEU A 342 -13.96 25.10 -18.39
C LEU A 342 -12.51 25.39 -17.94
N GLY A 343 -11.63 25.76 -18.87
CA GLY A 343 -10.24 26.13 -18.55
C GLY A 343 -10.14 27.33 -17.60
N ASN A 344 -10.94 28.38 -17.83
CA ASN A 344 -11.00 29.53 -16.92
C ASN A 344 -11.55 29.18 -15.52
N VAL A 345 -12.49 28.25 -15.43
CA VAL A 345 -12.98 27.74 -14.13
C VAL A 345 -11.88 26.95 -13.41
N LEU A 346 -11.23 26.01 -14.08
CA LEU A 346 -10.12 25.22 -13.52
C LEU A 346 -8.95 26.11 -13.06
N TYR A 347 -8.58 27.12 -13.85
CA TYR A 347 -7.54 28.09 -13.48
C TYR A 347 -7.92 28.89 -12.23
N ARG A 348 -9.17 29.40 -12.14
CA ARG A 348 -9.66 30.08 -10.94
C ARG A 348 -9.68 29.19 -9.71
N PHE A 349 -10.08 27.92 -9.84
CA PHE A 349 -10.06 26.96 -8.74
C PHE A 349 -8.63 26.63 -8.28
N SER A 350 -7.70 26.36 -9.21
CA SER A 350 -6.28 26.10 -8.88
C SER A 350 -5.61 27.32 -8.22
N HIS A 351 -5.89 28.53 -8.70
CA HIS A 351 -5.39 29.78 -8.11
C HIS A 351 -5.98 30.04 -6.72
N PHE A 352 -7.28 29.82 -6.52
CA PHE A 352 -7.92 29.91 -5.20
C PHE A 352 -7.37 28.87 -4.22
N TYR A 353 -7.24 27.61 -4.65
CA TYR A 353 -6.66 26.53 -3.86
C TYR A 353 -5.22 26.85 -3.43
N THR A 354 -4.38 27.30 -4.37
CA THR A 354 -2.99 27.71 -4.08
C THR A 354 -2.93 28.86 -3.08
N ARG A 355 -3.77 29.88 -3.24
CA ARG A 355 -3.80 31.04 -2.33
C ARG A 355 -4.26 30.66 -0.91
N THR A 356 -5.28 29.84 -0.79
CA THR A 356 -5.79 29.35 0.51
C THR A 356 -4.81 28.38 1.18
N SER A 357 -4.19 27.50 0.38
CA SER A 357 -3.13 26.58 0.83
C SER A 357 -1.92 27.35 1.39
N ASN A 358 -1.40 28.35 0.67
CA ASN A 358 -0.28 29.15 1.16
C ASN A 358 -0.62 29.91 2.45
N ALA A 359 -1.83 30.45 2.59
CA ALA A 359 -2.26 31.08 3.85
C ALA A 359 -2.32 30.07 5.02
N PHE A 360 -2.77 28.84 4.75
CA PHE A 360 -2.78 27.76 5.75
C PHE A 360 -1.36 27.35 6.16
N PHE A 361 -0.46 27.07 5.20
CA PHE A 361 0.88 26.56 5.47
C PHE A 361 1.87 27.61 5.98
N GLU A 362 1.81 28.86 5.52
CA GLU A 362 2.78 29.90 5.89
C GLU A 362 2.35 30.73 7.11
N GLN A 363 1.05 30.75 7.46
CA GLN A 363 0.54 31.58 8.57
C GLN A 363 -0.15 30.76 9.66
N PHE A 364 -1.13 29.93 9.30
CA PHE A 364 -1.93 29.20 10.30
C PHE A 364 -1.16 28.02 10.94
N LEU A 365 -0.47 27.19 10.15
CA LEU A 365 0.25 26.03 10.66
C LEU A 365 1.43 26.41 11.58
N PRO A 366 2.29 27.40 11.26
CA PRO A 366 3.35 27.83 12.19
C PRO A 366 2.77 28.42 13.48
N TRP A 367 1.68 29.19 13.40
CA TRP A 367 0.96 29.69 14.59
C TRP A 367 0.41 28.54 15.45
N LEU A 368 -0.20 27.53 14.82
CA LEU A 368 -0.78 26.37 15.49
C LEU A 368 0.26 25.45 16.14
N VAL A 369 1.47 25.37 15.59
CA VAL A 369 2.57 24.57 16.17
C VAL A 369 3.34 25.35 17.24
N LEU A 370 3.73 26.60 16.97
CA LEU A 370 4.62 27.37 17.84
C LEU A 370 3.93 27.86 19.12
N LYS A 371 2.67 28.32 19.03
CA LYS A 371 1.98 28.94 20.16
C LYS A 371 1.62 27.92 21.27
N PRO A 372 0.99 26.77 21.00
CA PRO A 372 0.73 25.71 21.98
C PRO A 372 1.82 24.62 22.01
N ARG A 373 3.08 24.93 21.67
CA ARG A 373 4.16 23.93 21.48
C ARG A 373 4.30 22.87 22.58
N VAL A 374 4.16 23.25 23.86
CA VAL A 374 4.26 22.32 24.99
C VAL A 374 3.07 21.38 25.06
N LEU A 375 1.87 21.87 24.73
CA LEU A 375 0.64 21.07 24.70
C LEU A 375 0.71 19.99 23.61
N TRP A 376 1.27 20.29 22.44
CA TRP A 376 1.52 19.28 21.40
C TRP A 376 2.48 18.19 21.87
N VAL A 377 3.60 18.55 22.50
CA VAL A 377 4.57 17.57 23.03
C VAL A 377 3.94 16.68 24.10
N VAL A 378 3.19 17.26 25.05
CA VAL A 378 2.52 16.49 26.12
C VAL A 378 1.43 15.57 25.56
N ILE A 379 0.60 16.05 24.63
CA ILE A 379 -0.46 15.23 24.02
C ILE A 379 0.13 14.08 23.19
N LEU A 380 1.11 14.36 22.33
CA LEU A 380 1.72 13.32 21.48
C LEU A 380 2.50 12.30 22.31
N ALA A 381 3.22 12.72 23.36
CA ALA A 381 3.86 11.81 24.30
C ALA A 381 2.83 10.95 25.07
N GLY A 382 1.73 11.55 25.54
CA GLY A 382 0.65 10.83 26.21
C GLY A 382 -0.01 9.78 25.30
N ILE A 383 -0.29 10.14 24.05
CA ILE A 383 -0.82 9.21 23.04
C ILE A 383 0.17 8.10 22.73
N ALA A 384 1.47 8.41 22.59
CA ALA A 384 2.51 7.41 22.31
C ALA A 384 2.68 6.41 23.47
N VAL A 385 2.69 6.87 24.72
CA VAL A 385 2.74 5.99 25.90
C VAL A 385 1.47 5.14 25.99
N TYR A 386 0.29 5.73 25.79
CA TYR A 386 -0.98 5.00 25.82
C TYR A 386 -1.06 3.92 24.72
N ALA A 387 -0.69 4.26 23.48
CA ALA A 387 -0.61 3.30 22.38
C ALA A 387 0.42 2.18 22.66
N GLY A 388 1.58 2.53 23.24
CA GLY A 388 2.58 1.55 23.69
C GLY A 388 2.02 0.56 24.71
N VAL A 389 1.25 1.03 25.70
CA VAL A 389 0.58 0.17 26.69
C VAL A 389 -0.48 -0.73 26.02
N LEU A 390 -1.29 -0.20 25.08
CA LEU A 390 -2.30 -1.00 24.38
C LEU A 390 -1.68 -2.14 23.55
N VAL A 391 -0.57 -1.87 22.86
CA VAL A 391 0.12 -2.84 21.98
C VAL A 391 0.93 -3.85 22.79
N LEU A 392 1.61 -3.43 23.86
CA LEU A 392 2.56 -4.27 24.60
C LEU A 392 1.98 -4.96 25.86
N TYR A 393 0.86 -4.48 26.41
CA TYR A 393 0.28 -5.02 27.65
C TYR A 393 -1.13 -5.61 27.43
N TYR A 394 -2.13 -4.79 27.11
CA TYR A 394 -3.50 -5.25 26.88
C TYR A 394 -4.27 -4.23 26.02
N PRO A 395 -5.01 -4.64 24.97
CA PRO A 395 -5.41 -6.01 24.60
C PRO A 395 -4.33 -6.87 23.94
N SER A 396 -3.19 -6.26 23.59
CA SER A 396 -2.05 -6.79 22.82
C SER A 396 -2.36 -7.29 21.41
N LEU A 397 -1.32 -7.51 20.60
CA LEU A 397 -1.45 -8.12 19.28
C LEU A 397 -1.68 -9.63 19.41
N ARG A 398 -2.94 -10.04 19.28
CA ARG A 398 -3.34 -11.46 19.31
C ARG A 398 -3.18 -12.11 17.93
N LEU A 399 -2.83 -13.39 17.95
CA LEU A 399 -2.89 -14.27 16.79
C LEU A 399 -4.36 -14.59 16.46
N PRO A 400 -4.71 -14.95 15.21
CA PRO A 400 -6.06 -15.39 14.87
C PRO A 400 -6.39 -16.74 15.52
N ASP A 401 -7.52 -16.81 16.23
CA ASP A 401 -8.00 -18.03 16.90
C ASP A 401 -8.68 -19.03 15.94
N SER A 402 -8.97 -18.64 14.70
CA SER A 402 -9.60 -19.47 13.67
C SER A 402 -8.58 -20.14 12.76
N ALA A 403 -8.78 -21.43 12.46
CA ALA A 403 -7.95 -22.16 11.50
C ALA A 403 -8.25 -21.78 10.04
N ASP A 404 -9.48 -21.32 9.76
CA ASP A 404 -9.87 -20.83 8.45
C ASP A 404 -9.30 -19.42 8.20
N PHE A 405 -8.67 -19.21 7.03
CA PHE A 405 -8.17 -17.91 6.62
C PHE A 405 -9.30 -17.04 6.05
N GLN A 406 -9.48 -15.85 6.59
CA GLN A 406 -10.47 -14.88 6.13
C GLN A 406 -10.01 -14.22 4.81
N LEU A 407 -10.79 -14.38 3.74
CA LEU A 407 -10.51 -13.83 2.41
C LEU A 407 -11.36 -12.59 2.08
N PHE A 408 -12.59 -12.54 2.57
CA PHE A 408 -13.54 -11.44 2.34
C PHE A 408 -13.80 -10.63 3.63
N ASN A 409 -14.59 -9.55 3.53
CA ASN A 409 -15.10 -8.88 4.73
C ASN A 409 -16.01 -9.84 5.54
N ARG A 410 -16.04 -9.71 6.87
CA ARG A 410 -16.82 -10.56 7.79
C ARG A 410 -18.33 -10.54 7.49
N ASP A 411 -18.84 -9.43 6.94
CA ASP A 411 -20.24 -9.32 6.51
C ASP A 411 -20.59 -10.23 5.32
N HIS A 412 -19.60 -10.77 4.61
CA HIS A 412 -19.81 -11.66 3.47
C HIS A 412 -20.34 -13.02 3.91
N TYR A 413 -21.34 -13.55 3.20
CA TYR A 413 -22.07 -14.75 3.60
C TYR A 413 -21.22 -16.02 3.81
N PHE A 414 -20.06 -16.12 3.13
CA PHE A 414 -19.10 -17.22 3.34
C PHE A 414 -18.31 -17.05 4.65
N GLU A 415 -17.74 -15.86 4.91
CA GLU A 415 -16.98 -15.61 6.15
C GLU A 415 -17.89 -15.65 7.38
N ARG A 416 -19.14 -15.21 7.22
CA ARG A 416 -20.16 -15.31 8.27
C ARG A 416 -20.64 -16.75 8.50
N TYR A 417 -20.51 -17.65 7.52
CA TYR A 417 -20.59 -19.08 7.80
C TYR A 417 -19.39 -19.50 8.65
N ASP A 418 -18.17 -19.34 8.14
CA ASP A 418 -16.94 -19.83 8.78
C ASP A 418 -16.74 -19.33 10.22
N LEU A 419 -16.88 -18.02 10.44
CA LEU A 419 -16.55 -17.37 11.71
C LEU A 419 -17.68 -17.46 12.75
N ASP A 420 -18.93 -17.26 12.32
CA ASP A 420 -20.06 -17.01 13.24
C ASP A 420 -21.08 -18.15 13.31
N HIS A 421 -21.14 -19.05 12.31
CA HIS A 421 -22.25 -20.00 12.18
C HIS A 421 -21.86 -21.48 12.02
N LYS A 422 -20.67 -21.80 11.50
CA LYS A 422 -20.13 -23.16 11.28
C LYS A 422 -20.36 -24.09 12.48
N TYR A 423 -19.82 -23.72 13.65
CA TYR A 423 -19.90 -24.55 14.86
C TYR A 423 -21.27 -24.58 15.57
N ASN A 424 -22.27 -23.81 15.10
CA ASN A 424 -23.65 -23.92 15.58
C ASN A 424 -24.35 -25.16 15.00
N PHE A 425 -23.88 -25.68 13.86
CA PHE A 425 -24.46 -26.85 13.22
C PHE A 425 -23.91 -28.16 13.79
N TRP A 426 -24.81 -29.12 14.01
CA TRP A 426 -24.44 -30.42 14.59
C TRP A 426 -23.50 -31.24 13.72
N PHE A 427 -23.49 -31.08 12.39
CA PHE A 427 -22.57 -31.83 11.52
C PHE A 427 -21.13 -31.34 11.70
N GLU A 428 -20.85 -30.04 11.58
CA GLU A 428 -19.54 -29.44 11.89
C GLU A 428 -19.10 -29.75 13.32
N ARG A 429 -20.01 -29.61 14.29
CA ARG A 429 -19.71 -29.90 15.69
C ARG A 429 -19.38 -31.38 15.91
N ASN A 430 -20.06 -32.31 15.23
CA ASN A 430 -19.76 -33.74 15.32
C ASN A 430 -18.45 -34.13 14.60
N LEU A 431 -18.07 -33.44 13.52
CA LEU A 431 -16.69 -33.53 13.00
C LEU A 431 -15.67 -33.02 14.02
N ARG A 432 -16.04 -31.99 14.82
CA ARG A 432 -15.19 -31.43 15.87
C ARG A 432 -15.13 -32.28 17.16
N SER A 433 -16.13 -33.13 17.42
CA SER A 433 -16.27 -33.90 18.66
C SER A 433 -15.23 -34.99 18.84
N ASP A 434 -14.53 -34.94 19.98
CA ASP A 434 -13.71 -35.89 20.75
C ASP A 434 -13.03 -37.12 20.11
N VAL A 435 -13.56 -37.77 19.07
CA VAL A 435 -12.98 -38.95 18.42
C VAL A 435 -12.06 -38.56 17.26
N VAL A 436 -12.41 -37.52 16.50
CA VAL A 436 -11.72 -37.14 15.24
C VAL A 436 -10.59 -36.13 15.48
N ASN A 437 -10.75 -35.22 16.43
CA ASN A 437 -9.83 -34.10 16.67
C ASN A 437 -8.61 -34.41 17.56
N ARG A 438 -8.31 -35.69 17.79
CA ARG A 438 -7.14 -36.11 18.57
C ARG A 438 -5.90 -35.99 17.69
N LEU A 439 -4.92 -35.19 18.09
CA LEU A 439 -3.72 -34.92 17.29
C LEU A 439 -3.01 -36.23 16.92
N PRO A 440 -2.96 -36.64 15.63
CA PRO A 440 -2.44 -37.94 15.25
C PRO A 440 -0.91 -37.87 15.19
N ILE A 441 -0.25 -38.12 16.33
CA ILE A 441 1.21 -38.20 16.41
C ILE A 441 1.70 -39.35 15.51
N ARG A 442 2.47 -39.00 14.48
CA ARG A 442 3.18 -39.94 13.61
C ARG A 442 4.68 -39.70 13.78
N ILE A 443 5.41 -40.76 14.08
CA ILE A 443 6.87 -40.73 14.23
C ILE A 443 7.41 -41.64 13.13
N VAL A 444 8.39 -41.15 12.38
CA VAL A 444 8.87 -41.78 11.16
C VAL A 444 10.39 -41.67 11.11
N TRP A 445 11.03 -42.70 10.56
CA TRP A 445 12.49 -42.84 10.48
C TRP A 445 12.89 -43.26 9.05
N GLY A 446 14.19 -43.27 8.77
CA GLY A 446 14.74 -43.67 7.46
C GLY A 446 14.83 -42.56 6.41
N PHE A 447 14.42 -41.33 6.74
CA PHE A 447 14.69 -40.12 5.95
C PHE A 447 15.18 -38.96 6.82
N LYS A 448 15.98 -38.07 6.23
CA LYS A 448 16.48 -36.86 6.90
C LYS A 448 15.48 -35.70 6.72
N PRO A 449 15.13 -34.94 7.77
CA PRO A 449 14.16 -33.85 7.70
C PRO A 449 14.79 -32.59 7.10
N VAL A 450 15.06 -32.63 5.79
CA VAL A 450 15.67 -31.54 5.02
C VAL A 450 14.73 -31.12 3.90
N ASP A 451 14.49 -29.82 3.77
CA ASP A 451 13.85 -29.27 2.57
C ASP A 451 14.92 -28.94 1.53
N ASN A 452 14.78 -29.54 0.35
CA ASN A 452 15.68 -29.38 -0.79
C ASN A 452 15.08 -28.45 -1.88
N GLY A 453 13.85 -27.97 -1.69
CA GLY A 453 13.09 -27.22 -2.68
C GLY A 453 13.48 -25.75 -2.79
N ASP A 454 12.99 -25.09 -3.84
CA ASP A 454 13.09 -23.63 -3.94
C ASP A 454 12.11 -22.95 -2.98
N HIS A 455 12.63 -22.40 -1.89
CA HIS A 455 11.85 -21.64 -0.90
C HIS A 455 11.15 -20.37 -1.47
N LEU A 456 11.40 -19.97 -2.71
CA LEU A 456 10.71 -18.88 -3.43
C LEU A 456 9.56 -19.38 -4.32
N ASN A 457 9.42 -20.69 -4.52
CA ASN A 457 8.36 -21.30 -5.33
C ASN A 457 7.60 -22.38 -4.53
N PRO A 458 6.35 -22.13 -4.09
CA PRO A 458 5.58 -23.09 -3.30
C PRO A 458 5.09 -24.31 -4.11
N ALA A 459 5.33 -24.34 -5.43
CA ALA A 459 5.14 -25.51 -6.29
C ALA A 459 6.46 -26.27 -6.56
N SER A 460 7.55 -25.95 -5.87
CA SER A 460 8.77 -26.75 -5.88
C SER A 460 8.60 -27.97 -4.99
N GLU A 461 8.58 -29.16 -5.58
CA GLU A 461 8.67 -30.41 -4.80
C GLU A 461 10.08 -30.58 -4.23
N SER A 462 10.18 -31.13 -3.02
CA SER A 462 11.44 -31.48 -2.37
C SER A 462 11.73 -32.98 -2.50
N SER A 463 12.98 -33.34 -2.76
CA SER A 463 13.39 -34.74 -2.91
C SER A 463 13.63 -35.40 -1.55
N ILE A 464 13.05 -36.58 -1.33
CA ILE A 464 13.24 -37.34 -0.09
C ILE A 464 14.69 -37.85 -0.02
N VAL A 465 15.40 -37.49 1.05
CA VAL A 465 16.77 -37.96 1.34
C VAL A 465 16.70 -39.08 2.36
N PHE A 466 16.99 -40.32 1.93
CA PHE A 466 17.08 -41.47 2.83
C PHE A 466 18.24 -41.33 3.82
N ASP A 467 18.09 -41.92 5.01
CA ASP A 467 19.13 -41.96 6.02
C ASP A 467 19.95 -43.26 5.92
N PRO A 468 21.23 -43.22 5.49
CA PRO A 468 22.04 -44.43 5.32
C PRO A 468 22.40 -45.11 6.64
N ASP A 469 22.29 -44.39 7.77
CA ASP A 469 22.60 -44.90 9.10
C ASP A 469 21.40 -45.63 9.74
N PHE A 470 20.23 -45.65 9.09
CA PHE A 470 19.01 -46.27 9.59
C PHE A 470 18.91 -47.76 9.22
N ASP A 471 19.20 -48.63 10.20
CA ASP A 471 18.97 -50.08 10.11
C ASP A 471 17.89 -50.52 11.13
N LEU A 472 16.71 -50.88 10.62
CA LEU A 472 15.60 -51.45 11.39
C LEU A 472 15.82 -52.93 11.75
N SER A 473 16.58 -53.65 10.93
CA SER A 473 16.72 -55.10 10.96
C SER A 473 17.79 -55.58 11.95
N ALA A 474 18.62 -54.68 12.48
CA ALA A 474 19.51 -54.97 13.60
C ALA A 474 18.73 -55.50 14.84
N PRO A 475 19.23 -56.54 15.53
CA PRO A 475 18.59 -57.06 16.76
C PRO A 475 18.40 -55.99 17.85
N GLU A 476 19.35 -55.05 17.95
CA GLU A 476 19.30 -53.92 18.88
C GLU A 476 18.15 -52.96 18.52
N SER A 477 18.02 -52.55 17.25
CA SER A 477 16.92 -51.71 16.74
C SER A 477 15.55 -52.34 16.96
N GLN A 478 15.40 -53.65 16.71
CA GLN A 478 14.17 -54.39 17.02
C GLN A 478 13.83 -54.32 18.52
N SER A 479 14.83 -54.55 19.40
CA SER A 479 14.63 -54.50 20.85
C SER A 479 14.29 -53.09 21.36
N TRP A 480 14.94 -52.06 20.79
CA TRP A 480 14.67 -50.66 21.08
C TRP A 480 13.27 -50.26 20.66
N LEU A 481 12.83 -50.63 19.45
CA LEU A 481 11.49 -50.30 18.94
C LEU A 481 10.39 -50.96 19.79
N LEU A 482 10.59 -52.22 20.20
CA LEU A 482 9.69 -52.91 21.12
C LEU A 482 9.62 -52.24 22.50
N GLN A 483 10.73 -51.69 22.99
CA GLN A 483 10.76 -50.97 24.27
C GLN A 483 10.13 -49.58 24.15
N PHE A 484 10.46 -48.83 23.09
CA PHE A 484 9.86 -47.54 22.73
C PHE A 484 8.33 -47.63 22.69
N CYS A 485 7.77 -48.67 22.05
CA CYS A 485 6.34 -48.93 22.00
C CYS A 485 5.69 -49.12 23.39
N LYS A 486 6.37 -49.80 24.31
CA LYS A 486 5.91 -49.97 25.70
C LYS A 486 6.01 -48.67 26.50
N ASP A 487 7.05 -47.89 26.30
CA ASP A 487 7.28 -46.64 27.05
C ASP A 487 6.41 -45.49 26.54
N LEU A 488 6.08 -45.47 25.24
CA LEU A 488 5.07 -44.58 24.66
C LEU A 488 3.69 -44.86 25.28
N ARG A 489 3.31 -46.12 25.45
CA ARG A 489 2.04 -46.52 26.11
C ARG A 489 1.93 -46.15 27.59
N LYS A 490 3.03 -45.76 28.25
CA LYS A 490 3.05 -45.29 29.65
C LYS A 490 2.87 -43.78 29.79
N GLN A 491 2.89 -43.01 28.69
CA GLN A 491 2.79 -41.55 28.75
C GLN A 491 1.34 -41.12 28.98
N ASP A 492 1.12 -40.09 29.82
CA ASP A 492 -0.23 -39.60 30.13
C ASP A 492 -1.01 -39.05 28.91
N PHE A 493 -0.29 -38.67 27.84
CA PHE A 493 -0.87 -38.25 26.57
C PHE A 493 -1.16 -39.42 25.61
N TYR A 494 -0.69 -40.64 25.89
CA TYR A 494 -0.96 -41.79 25.04
C TYR A 494 -2.39 -42.26 25.21
N MET A 495 -3.05 -42.52 24.09
CA MET A 495 -4.41 -43.01 24.06
C MET A 495 -4.63 -43.83 22.79
N SER A 496 -5.25 -45.01 22.93
CA SER A 496 -5.36 -46.00 21.85
C SER A 496 -6.33 -45.58 20.75
N THR A 497 -5.89 -45.63 19.50
CA THR A 497 -6.76 -45.46 18.32
C THR A 497 -7.80 -46.59 18.27
N LEU A 498 -9.08 -46.24 18.28
CA LEU A 498 -10.18 -47.20 18.13
C LEU A 498 -10.56 -47.31 16.64
N GLY A 499 -10.41 -48.51 16.07
CA GLY A 499 -10.76 -48.81 14.67
C GLY A 499 -9.98 -50.01 14.12
N PRO A 500 -10.22 -50.41 12.85
CA PRO A 500 -9.54 -51.54 12.22
C PRO A 500 -8.06 -51.27 11.86
N LEU A 501 -7.54 -50.08 12.18
CA LEU A 501 -6.14 -49.69 12.02
C LEU A 501 -5.27 -50.33 13.12
N LEU A 502 -4.96 -51.62 12.94
CA LEU A 502 -4.14 -52.42 13.84
C LEU A 502 -2.58 -52.28 13.75
N PRO A 503 -1.92 -51.54 12.83
CA PRO A 503 -0.45 -51.58 12.68
C PRO A 503 0.30 -50.71 13.72
N ASN A 504 -0.41 -50.14 14.70
CA ASN A 504 0.19 -49.39 15.82
C ASN A 504 1.21 -50.27 16.56
N CYS A 505 2.50 -49.98 16.39
CA CYS A 505 3.62 -50.80 16.90
C CYS A 505 3.71 -52.21 16.29
N PHE A 506 3.78 -52.29 14.96
CA PHE A 506 3.92 -53.53 14.17
C PHE A 506 4.95 -54.55 14.71
N ILE A 507 6.01 -54.11 15.41
CA ILE A 507 7.02 -55.01 15.98
C ILE A 507 6.43 -55.98 17.00
N GLU A 508 5.35 -55.59 17.70
CA GLU A 508 4.64 -56.46 18.64
C GLU A 508 3.78 -57.49 17.92
N THR A 509 2.97 -57.06 16.94
CA THR A 509 2.12 -57.98 16.18
C THR A 509 2.95 -58.94 15.33
N PHE A 510 4.07 -58.48 14.76
CA PHE A 510 5.06 -59.33 14.08
C PHE A 510 5.72 -60.33 15.02
N LYS A 511 6.09 -59.92 16.24
CA LYS A 511 6.64 -60.84 17.26
C LYS A 511 5.63 -61.92 17.64
N SER A 512 4.38 -61.56 17.92
CA SER A 512 3.33 -62.55 18.23
C SER A 512 3.08 -63.48 17.04
N TRP A 513 2.99 -62.94 15.82
CA TRP A 513 2.83 -63.74 14.59
C TRP A 513 3.97 -64.76 14.41
N MET A 514 5.23 -64.37 14.64
CA MET A 514 6.37 -65.28 14.62
C MET A 514 6.31 -66.34 15.73
N GLU A 515 5.83 -66.00 16.94
CA GLU A 515 5.79 -66.91 18.09
C GLU A 515 4.60 -67.87 18.09
N GLU A 516 3.48 -67.51 17.45
CA GLU A 516 2.26 -68.32 17.37
C GLU A 516 2.21 -69.22 16.11
N ARG A 517 2.93 -68.85 15.04
CA ARG A 517 2.89 -69.54 13.74
C ARG A 517 3.77 -70.79 13.74
N ARG A 518 3.13 -71.96 13.60
CA ARG A 518 3.82 -73.26 13.53
C ARG A 518 4.68 -73.42 12.29
N CYS A 519 5.91 -73.93 12.46
CA CYS A 519 6.83 -74.23 11.36
C CYS A 519 6.33 -75.33 10.42
N ALA A 520 5.61 -76.32 10.94
CA ALA A 520 5.02 -77.41 10.17
C ALA A 520 3.49 -77.29 10.18
N ASP A 521 2.91 -77.10 8.99
CA ASP A 521 1.48 -77.21 8.73
C ASP A 521 1.24 -78.36 7.74
N VAL A 522 0.00 -78.84 7.64
CA VAL A 522 -0.37 -80.11 6.97
C VAL A 522 0.01 -80.16 5.48
N SER A 523 0.28 -79.00 4.86
CA SER A 523 0.69 -78.86 3.46
C SER A 523 1.98 -78.06 3.21
N GLN A 524 2.60 -77.44 4.22
CA GLN A 524 3.73 -76.51 4.03
C GLN A 524 4.71 -76.47 5.22
N ASN A 525 6.00 -76.33 4.91
CA ASN A 525 7.05 -75.94 5.86
C ASN A 525 7.26 -74.42 5.78
N ARG A 526 7.17 -73.73 6.93
CA ARG A 526 7.22 -72.27 7.07
C ARG A 526 8.54 -71.73 7.64
N TYR A 527 9.53 -72.60 7.86
CA TYR A 527 10.86 -72.19 8.33
C TYR A 527 11.52 -71.18 7.35
N PRO A 528 12.06 -70.03 7.83
CA PRO A 528 12.35 -69.67 9.22
C PRO A 528 11.25 -68.86 9.95
N CYS A 529 10.12 -68.57 9.30
CA CYS A 529 9.13 -67.60 9.76
C CYS A 529 8.07 -68.24 10.68
N CYS A 530 8.54 -68.77 11.82
CA CYS A 530 7.78 -69.61 12.73
C CYS A 530 8.40 -69.75 14.14
N GLU A 531 7.70 -70.44 15.04
CA GLU A 531 7.88 -70.42 16.50
C GLU A 531 9.25 -70.89 17.01
N ILE A 532 10.04 -71.59 16.19
CA ILE A 532 11.40 -72.03 16.53
C ILE A 532 12.35 -70.85 16.70
N VAL A 533 12.23 -69.78 15.90
CA VAL A 533 13.14 -68.62 15.99
C VAL A 533 12.63 -67.65 17.06
N LYS A 534 13.50 -67.26 17.99
CA LYS A 534 13.14 -66.34 19.09
C LYS A 534 13.63 -64.92 18.83
N PHE A 535 12.90 -63.97 19.42
CA PHE A 535 13.20 -62.54 19.38
C PHE A 535 14.39 -62.19 20.31
N PRO A 536 15.28 -61.24 19.95
CA PRO A 536 15.30 -60.48 18.69
C PRO A 536 15.86 -61.31 17.52
N TYR A 537 15.33 -61.08 16.33
CA TYR A 537 15.65 -61.87 15.14
C TYR A 537 16.96 -61.41 14.49
N THR A 538 17.69 -62.30 13.84
CA THR A 538 18.84 -61.92 13.01
C THR A 538 18.34 -61.25 11.71
N ARG A 539 19.10 -60.26 11.19
CA ARG A 539 18.73 -59.44 10.01
C ARG A 539 18.03 -60.25 8.91
N TRP A 540 18.69 -61.30 8.39
CA TRP A 540 18.18 -62.12 7.29
C TRP A 540 16.86 -62.87 7.57
N VAL A 541 16.55 -63.19 8.84
CA VAL A 541 15.24 -63.73 9.23
C VAL A 541 14.22 -62.59 9.27
N PHE A 542 14.58 -61.46 9.88
CA PHE A 542 13.70 -60.29 9.97
C PHE A 542 13.29 -59.82 8.57
N ASP A 543 14.24 -59.53 7.68
CA ASP A 543 14.00 -59.00 6.32
C ASP A 543 13.06 -59.89 5.49
N ARG A 544 13.26 -61.21 5.57
CA ARG A 544 12.41 -62.19 4.88
C ARG A 544 11.03 -62.29 5.50
N CYS A 545 10.96 -62.46 6.82
CA CYS A 545 9.71 -62.78 7.49
C CYS A 545 8.81 -61.56 7.68
N ILE A 546 9.35 -60.34 7.80
CA ILE A 546 8.54 -59.11 7.83
C ILE A 546 7.83 -58.90 6.49
N THR A 547 8.51 -59.19 5.38
CA THR A 547 7.93 -59.12 4.02
C THR A 547 6.78 -60.11 3.87
N GLU A 548 6.97 -61.37 4.29
CA GLU A 548 5.92 -62.40 4.26
C GLU A 548 4.74 -62.07 5.19
N ALA A 549 4.99 -61.54 6.39
CA ALA A 549 3.96 -61.12 7.32
C ALA A 549 3.11 -59.96 6.78
N VAL A 550 3.75 -58.97 6.16
CA VAL A 550 3.09 -57.82 5.53
C VAL A 550 2.30 -58.25 4.29
N GLU A 551 2.83 -59.13 3.46
CA GLU A 551 2.10 -59.68 2.30
C GLU A 551 0.81 -60.39 2.76
N ILE A 552 0.90 -61.29 3.75
CA ILE A 552 -0.27 -61.99 4.29
C ILE A 552 -1.27 -61.00 4.89
N LEU A 553 -0.81 -59.98 5.61
CA LEU A 553 -1.65 -58.94 6.20
C LEU A 553 -2.45 -58.17 5.13
N TYR A 554 -1.81 -57.74 4.04
CA TYR A 554 -2.47 -57.09 2.91
C TYR A 554 -3.38 -58.01 2.09
N GLN A 555 -3.15 -59.34 2.10
CA GLN A 555 -4.02 -60.33 1.49
C GLN A 555 -5.26 -60.67 2.34
N THR A 556 -5.32 -60.30 3.62
CA THR A 556 -6.52 -60.56 4.44
C THR A 556 -7.74 -59.78 3.93
N PRO A 557 -8.95 -60.39 3.85
CA PRO A 557 -10.13 -59.69 3.36
C PRO A 557 -10.53 -58.49 4.23
N ARG A 558 -11.00 -57.41 3.58
CA ARG A 558 -11.45 -56.16 4.23
C ARG A 558 -12.59 -56.29 5.26
N LEU A 559 -13.17 -57.48 5.40
CA LEU A 559 -14.13 -57.85 6.43
C LEU A 559 -13.48 -58.08 7.80
N TYR A 560 -12.17 -58.37 7.84
CA TYR A 560 -11.42 -58.71 9.06
C TYR A 560 -10.33 -57.68 9.40
N PHE A 561 -9.74 -57.03 8.40
CA PHE A 561 -8.67 -56.05 8.58
C PHE A 561 -8.74 -54.95 7.50
N VAL A 562 -8.41 -53.71 7.86
CA VAL A 562 -8.30 -52.60 6.90
C VAL A 562 -6.87 -52.06 6.99
N PRO A 563 -6.02 -52.24 5.95
CA PRO A 563 -4.62 -51.84 6.01
C PRO A 563 -4.46 -50.34 6.22
N GLY A 564 -3.39 -49.98 6.92
CA GLY A 564 -3.04 -48.59 7.16
C GLY A 564 -2.44 -47.92 5.92
N VAL A 565 -2.34 -46.60 5.98
CA VAL A 565 -1.68 -45.78 4.95
C VAL A 565 -0.13 -45.83 5.09
N ALA A 566 0.40 -46.76 5.89
CA ALA A 566 1.81 -46.87 6.26
C ALA A 566 2.24 -48.33 6.51
N GLY A 567 1.51 -49.30 5.95
CA GLY A 567 1.39 -50.68 6.46
C GLY A 567 0.03 -50.88 7.13
#